data_AF-A0A7J4GSA3-F1
#
_entry.id   AF-A0A7J4GSA3-F1
#
_cell.length_a   1.000
_cell.length_b   1.000
_cell.length_c   1.000
_cell.angle_alpha   90.00
_cell.angle_beta   90.00
_cell.angle_gamma   90.00
#
_symmetry.space_group_name_H-M   'P 1'
#
loop_
_entity.id
_entity.type
_entity.pdbx_description
1 polymer ?
#
loop_
_entity_poly.entity_id
_entity_poly.type
_entity_poly.pdbx_seq_one_letter_code
_entity_poly.pdbx_strand_id
1 'polypeptide(L)'
;MDEQERIIQEKKKNLKLRTASVIAMLKATYYPGHSTTAKRVIERHLIREFGLKPRQATYHGSHVIEALHNKGIIEHVPEDTARNALFKINLRVLMKYKV
;
A
#
# COMPACT_ATOMS: atom_id res chain seq x y z
N MET A 1 -27.11 13.07 -6.84
CA MET A 1 -25.67 12.73 -6.88
C MET A 1 -25.13 13.13 -8.22
N ASP A 2 -24.33 14.18 -8.19
CA ASP A 2 -23.60 14.73 -9.34
C ASP A 2 -22.59 13.68 -9.85
N GLU A 3 -22.29 13.69 -11.15
CA GLU A 3 -21.41 12.70 -11.78
C GLU A 3 -20.00 12.75 -11.17
N GLN A 4 -19.55 13.94 -10.80
CA GLN A 4 -18.28 14.14 -10.10
C GLN A 4 -18.26 13.47 -8.72
N GLU A 5 -19.36 13.53 -7.97
CA GLU A 5 -19.47 12.87 -6.67
C GLU A 5 -19.37 11.36 -6.79
N ARG A 6 -20.01 10.77 -7.82
CA ARG A 6 -19.95 9.33 -8.07
C ARG A 6 -18.51 8.87 -8.35
N ILE A 7 -17.80 9.60 -9.20
CA ILE A 7 -16.39 9.31 -9.54
C ILE A 7 -15.50 9.39 -8.29
N ILE A 8 -15.70 10.39 -7.43
CA ILE A 8 -14.93 10.54 -6.19
C ILE A 8 -15.21 9.38 -5.24
N GLN A 9 -16.47 8.99 -5.07
CA GLN A 9 -16.84 7.86 -4.21
C GLN A 9 -16.26 6.55 -4.72
N GLU A 10 -16.27 6.33 -6.04
CA GLU A 10 -15.68 5.15 -6.64
C GLU A 10 -14.16 5.10 -6.43
N LYS A 11 -13.46 6.23 -6.61
CA LYS A 11 -12.01 6.34 -6.32
C LYS A 11 -11.70 6.02 -4.87
N LYS A 12 -12.49 6.54 -3.91
CA LYS A 12 -12.33 6.26 -2.48
C LYS A 12 -12.57 4.78 -2.17
N LYS A 13 -13.63 4.19 -2.73
CA LYS A 13 -13.94 2.75 -2.59
C LYS A 13 -12.79 1.89 -3.10
N ASN A 14 -12.27 2.20 -4.29
CA ASN A 14 -11.17 1.48 -4.91
C ASN A 14 -9.86 1.62 -4.12
N LEU A 15 -9.56 2.81 -3.58
CA LEU A 15 -8.40 3.00 -2.72
C LEU A 15 -8.51 2.17 -1.44
N LYS A 16 -9.67 2.15 -0.78
CA LYS A 16 -9.91 1.35 0.42
C LYS A 16 -9.69 -0.13 0.15
N LEU A 17 -10.25 -0.64 -0.95
CA LEU A 17 -10.16 -2.05 -1.35
C LEU A 17 -8.72 -2.47 -1.70
N ARG A 18 -7.98 -1.64 -2.42
CA ARG A 18 -6.56 -1.88 -2.72
C ARG A 18 -5.70 -1.85 -1.46
N THR A 19 -5.96 -0.91 -0.56
CA THR A 19 -5.21 -0.81 0.71
C THR A 19 -5.45 -2.03 1.59
N ALA A 20 -6.71 -2.48 1.71
CA ALA A 20 -7.09 -3.70 2.41
C ALA A 20 -6.37 -4.94 1.86
N SER A 21 -6.36 -5.11 0.53
CA SER A 21 -5.68 -6.21 -0.14
C SER A 21 -4.16 -6.18 0.10
N VAL A 22 -3.53 -5.00 0.03
CA VAL A 22 -2.10 -4.86 0.34
C VAL A 22 -1.80 -5.20 1.81
N ILE A 23 -2.65 -4.80 2.76
CA ILE A 23 -2.49 -5.17 4.18
C ILE A 23 -2.53 -6.69 4.35
N ALA A 24 -3.47 -7.37 3.69
CA ALA A 24 -3.55 -8.83 3.74
C ALA A 24 -2.28 -9.48 3.18
N MET A 25 -1.78 -8.99 2.05
CA MET A 25 -0.51 -9.46 1.47
C MET A 25 0.68 -9.22 2.41
N LEU A 26 0.78 -8.03 3.04
CA LEU A 26 1.86 -7.74 3.97
C LEU A 26 1.84 -8.68 5.18
N LYS A 27 0.65 -8.98 5.72
CA LYS A 27 0.48 -9.94 6.83
C LYS A 27 0.89 -11.36 6.45
N ALA A 28 0.61 -11.78 5.22
CA ALA A 28 0.98 -13.11 4.73
C ALA A 28 2.49 -13.22 4.42
N THR A 29 3.13 -12.10 4.07
CA THR A 29 4.53 -12.09 3.61
C THR A 29 5.52 -11.92 4.76
N TYR A 30 5.21 -11.05 5.73
CA TYR A 30 6.18 -10.60 6.72
C TYR A 30 5.94 -11.20 8.10
N TYR A 31 7.02 -11.72 8.69
CA TYR A 31 7.08 -12.33 10.02
C TYR A 31 8.05 -11.54 10.92
N PRO A 32 7.99 -11.72 12.26
CA PRO A 32 8.92 -11.09 13.19
C PRO A 32 10.38 -11.34 12.76
N GLY A 33 11.12 -10.27 12.47
CA GLY A 33 12.51 -10.33 11.98
C GLY A 33 12.70 -9.92 10.51
N HIS A 34 11.64 -9.88 9.69
CA HIS A 34 11.64 -9.29 8.36
C HIS A 34 10.68 -8.10 8.33
N SER A 35 11.20 -6.89 8.56
CA SER A 35 10.38 -5.68 8.75
C SER A 35 10.63 -4.61 7.69
N THR A 36 10.98 -4.99 6.46
CA THR A 36 11.14 -4.05 5.35
C THR A 36 10.39 -4.53 4.10
N THR A 37 9.70 -3.61 3.43
CA THR A 37 9.05 -3.85 2.13
C THR A 37 9.52 -2.87 1.11
N ALA A 38 9.49 -3.27 -0.16
CA ALA A 38 9.80 -2.37 -1.25
C ALA A 38 8.54 -1.81 -1.91
N LYS A 39 8.59 -0.56 -2.39
CA LYS A 39 7.55 0.03 -3.25
C LYS A 39 7.14 -0.92 -4.37
N ARG A 40 8.11 -1.58 -4.99
CA ARG A 40 7.89 -2.51 -6.10
C ARG A 40 7.10 -3.76 -5.72
N VAL A 41 7.16 -4.20 -4.46
CA VAL A 41 6.35 -5.32 -3.96
C VAL A 41 4.87 -4.94 -3.97
N ILE A 42 4.55 -3.74 -3.47
CA ILE A 42 3.19 -3.19 -3.48
C ILE A 42 2.70 -3.01 -4.92
N GLU A 43 3.49 -2.40 -5.80
CA GLU A 43 3.10 -2.23 -7.20
C GLU A 43 2.85 -3.56 -7.91
N ARG A 44 3.71 -4.57 -7.73
CA ARG A 44 3.52 -5.90 -8.32
C ARG A 44 2.26 -6.59 -7.81
N HIS A 45 1.97 -6.45 -6.52
CA HIS A 45 0.72 -6.93 -5.93
C HIS A 45 -0.49 -6.29 -6.63
N LEU A 46 -0.46 -4.97 -6.81
CA LEU A 46 -1.55 -4.25 -7.46
C LEU A 46 -1.73 -4.64 -8.94
N ILE A 47 -0.65 -4.93 -9.67
CA ILE A 47 -0.72 -5.44 -11.04
C ILE A 47 -1.39 -6.81 -11.07
N ARG A 48 -0.99 -7.72 -10.17
CA ARG A 48 -1.49 -9.10 -10.13
C ARG A 48 -2.94 -9.18 -9.68
N GLU A 49 -3.30 -8.54 -8.58
CA GLU A 49 -4.64 -8.66 -7.99
C GLU A 49 -5.71 -7.81 -8.68
N PHE A 50 -5.31 -6.69 -9.30
CA PHE A 50 -6.26 -5.72 -9.87
C PHE A 50 -6.10 -5.51 -11.37
N GLY A 51 -5.22 -6.27 -12.04
CA GLY A 51 -4.98 -6.16 -13.49
C GLY A 51 -4.46 -4.79 -13.93
N LEU A 52 -3.85 -4.01 -13.03
CA LEU A 52 -3.40 -2.66 -13.35
C LEU A 52 -2.22 -2.68 -14.32
N LYS A 53 -2.20 -1.73 -15.26
CA LYS A 53 -0.99 -1.48 -16.06
C LYS A 53 0.13 -0.91 -15.18
N PRO A 54 1.42 -1.10 -15.53
CA PRO A 54 2.53 -0.64 -14.70
C PRO A 54 2.45 0.83 -14.25
N ARG A 55 2.09 1.75 -15.15
CA ARG A 55 1.92 3.18 -14.82
C ARG A 55 0.79 3.43 -13.82
N GLN A 56 -0.33 2.71 -13.97
CA GLN A 56 -1.46 2.79 -13.04
C GLN A 56 -1.10 2.21 -11.68
N ALA A 57 -0.34 1.12 -11.64
CA ALA A 57 0.15 0.53 -10.40
C ALA A 57 1.12 1.46 -9.67
N THR A 58 1.98 2.20 -10.36
CA THR A 58 2.83 3.22 -9.73
C THR A 58 2.01 4.36 -9.15
N TYR A 59 1.05 4.90 -9.90
CA TYR A 59 0.17 5.97 -9.42
C TYR A 59 -0.68 5.51 -8.23
N HIS A 60 -1.40 4.40 -8.34
CA HIS A 60 -2.24 3.91 -7.25
C HIS A 60 -1.42 3.36 -6.08
N GLY A 61 -0.24 2.81 -6.36
CA GLY A 61 0.71 2.35 -5.35
C GLY A 61 1.17 3.47 -4.43
N SER A 62 1.44 4.68 -4.95
CA SER A 62 1.80 5.82 -4.10
C SER A 62 0.69 6.19 -3.13
N HIS A 63 -0.56 6.19 -3.58
CA HIS A 63 -1.73 6.49 -2.72
C HIS A 63 -1.95 5.42 -1.65
N VAL A 64 -1.70 4.14 -2.00
CA VAL A 64 -1.76 3.06 -1.00
C VAL A 64 -0.63 3.20 0.01
N ILE A 65 0.60 3.49 -0.42
CA ILE A 65 1.74 3.73 0.46
C ILE A 65 1.45 4.87 1.44
N GLU A 66 0.95 6.00 0.94
CA GLU A 66 0.55 7.12 1.78
C GLU A 66 -0.56 6.74 2.77
N ALA A 67 -1.57 5.98 2.34
CA ALA A 67 -2.62 5.48 3.23
C ALA A 67 -2.08 4.53 4.31
N LEU A 68 -1.07 3.70 4.01
CA LEU A 68 -0.42 2.82 4.98
C LEU A 68 0.46 3.61 5.96
N HIS A 69 1.15 4.64 5.47
CA HIS A 69 1.95 5.55 6.28
C HIS A 69 1.07 6.30 7.28
N ASN A 70 -0.05 6.86 6.82
CA ASN A 70 -1.02 7.56 7.67
C ASN A 70 -1.68 6.64 8.72
N LYS A 71 -1.67 5.32 8.50
CA LYS A 71 -2.12 4.30 9.47
C LYS A 71 -1.00 3.85 10.42
N GLY A 72 0.23 4.35 10.27
CA GLY A 72 1.40 3.91 11.04
C GLY A 72 1.84 2.47 10.74
N ILE A 73 1.40 1.89 9.61
CA ILE A 73 1.75 0.52 9.21
C ILE A 73 3.14 0.48 8.60
N ILE A 74 3.49 1.53 7.84
CA ILE A 74 4.81 1.68 7.24
C ILE A 74 5.42 3.03 7.57
N GLU A 75 6.73 3.08 7.65
CA GLU A 75 7.52 4.29 7.85
C GLU A 75 8.55 4.41 6.73
N HIS A 76 8.81 5.64 6.28
CA HIS A 76 9.90 5.92 5.36
C HIS A 76 11.24 5.68 6.06
N VAL A 77 12.14 4.95 5.40
CA VAL A 77 13.53 4.83 5.85
C VAL A 77 14.29 6.10 5.41
N PRO A 78 15.16 6.70 6.25
CA PRO A 78 15.94 7.88 5.89
C PRO A 78 16.72 7.70 4.58
N GLU A 79 16.92 8.80 3.86
CA GLU A 79 17.23 8.91 2.42
C GLU A 79 18.56 8.28 1.93
N ASP A 80 19.32 7.61 2.78
CA ASP A 80 20.63 7.03 2.42
C ASP A 80 20.55 5.56 1.94
N THR A 81 19.38 5.15 1.43
CA THR A 81 19.22 3.87 0.73
C THR A 81 19.20 4.04 -0.78
N ALA A 82 19.91 5.04 -1.33
CA ALA A 82 20.23 5.29 -2.76
C ALA A 82 19.07 5.33 -3.79
N ARG A 83 17.87 4.87 -3.45
CA ARG A 83 16.64 4.81 -4.25
C ARG A 83 15.50 4.68 -3.24
N ASN A 84 14.65 5.70 -3.05
CA ASN A 84 13.51 5.78 -2.11
C ASN A 84 12.47 4.64 -2.24
N ALA A 85 12.89 3.40 -2.03
CA ALA A 85 12.20 2.20 -2.48
C ALA A 85 11.91 1.25 -1.33
N LEU A 86 12.46 1.46 -0.14
CA LEU A 86 12.26 0.61 1.03
C LEU A 86 11.48 1.34 2.12
N PHE A 87 10.54 0.62 2.73
CA PHE A 87 9.73 1.06 3.86
C PHE A 87 9.94 0.11 5.01
N LYS A 88 10.05 0.64 6.22
CA LYS A 88 10.02 -0.17 7.43
C LYS A 88 8.56 -0.50 7.75
N ILE A 89 8.28 -1.76 8.08
CA ILE A 89 6.94 -2.22 8.48
C ILE A 89 6.86 -2.22 10.00
N ASN A 90 5.86 -1.56 10.54
CA ASN A 90 5.49 -1.69 11.93
C ASN A 90 4.62 -2.95 12.12
N LEU A 91 5.27 -4.10 12.35
CA LEU A 91 4.59 -5.40 12.49
C LEU A 91 3.55 -5.39 13.62
N ARG A 92 3.79 -4.64 14.70
CA ARG A 92 2.83 -4.53 15.82
C ARG A 92 1.54 -3.87 15.35
N VAL A 93 1.63 -2.78 14.59
CA VAL A 93 0.46 -2.08 14.05
C VAL A 93 -0.20 -2.91 12.96
N LEU A 94 0.59 -3.48 12.04
CA LEU A 94 0.10 -4.33 10.96
C LEU A 94 -0.76 -5.49 11.49
N MET A 95 -0.27 -6.23 12.48
CA MET A 95 -0.97 -7.41 13.02
C MET A 95 -2.26 -7.05 13.75
N LYS A 96 -2.31 -5.90 14.42
CA LYS A 96 -3.51 -5.41 15.11
C LYS A 96 -4.57 -4.82 14.17
N TYR A 97 -4.18 -4.46 12.94
CA TYR A 97 -5.08 -3.82 11.99
C TYR A 97 -6.20 -4.78 11.56
N LYS A 98 -7.46 -4.42 11.77
CA LYS A 98 -8.61 -5.16 11.26
C LYS A 98 -8.95 -4.63 9.86
N VAL A 99 -8.94 -5.52 8.88
CA VAL A 99 -9.28 -5.23 7.48
C VAL A 99 -10.78 -5.34 7.28
#